data_AF-A0A915EPG3-F1
#
_entry.id   AF-A0A915EPG3-F1
#
_cell.length_a   1.000
_cell.length_b   1.000
_cell.length_c   1.000
_cell.angle_alpha   90.00
_cell.angle_beta   90.00
_cell.angle_gamma   90.00
#
_symmetry.space_group_name_H-M   'P 1'
#
loop_
_entity.id
_entity.type
_entity.pdbx_description
1 polymer ?
#
loop_
_entity_poly.entity_id
_entity_poly.type
_entity_poly.pdbx_seq_one_letter_code
_entity_poly.pdbx_strand_id
1 'polypeptide(L)'
;MRNTSSLFRMVMDGRSCLRRGLSWVAKLKHQKAYNDTKREWNGLIYAKRGDEEFLFSDVKAKPDVKKECVPVAQQADNESRRLWRHVTAALFHDKINIASSAKRWIEQRQRDEVKRRLESKETWASQLFDKNQEAWVYKNSLDHRS
;
A
#
# COMPACT_ATOMS: atom_id res chain seq x y z
N MET A 1 30.63 10.34 10.24
CA MET A 1 29.50 11.29 10.21
C MET A 1 29.21 11.69 8.78
N ARG A 2 28.06 11.30 8.23
CA ARG A 2 27.33 12.00 7.16
C ARG A 2 25.94 11.37 7.09
N ASN A 3 25.02 12.04 7.80
CA ASN A 3 23.60 11.76 7.86
C ASN A 3 22.96 12.38 6.60
N THR A 4 22.31 11.58 5.75
CA THR A 4 21.43 12.09 4.69
C THR A 4 20.17 11.26 4.67
N SER A 5 19.26 11.59 5.58
CA SER A 5 17.85 11.20 5.48
C SER A 5 17.28 11.83 4.20
N SER A 6 17.03 11.01 3.18
CA SER A 6 16.38 11.46 1.94
C SER A 6 14.87 11.26 2.11
N LEU A 7 14.16 12.36 2.29
CA LEU A 7 12.70 12.41 2.32
C LEU A 7 12.17 11.99 0.93
N PHE A 8 11.55 10.81 0.84
CA PHE A 8 10.82 10.36 -0.35
C PHE A 8 9.48 11.12 -0.41
N ARG A 9 9.34 12.07 -1.34
CA ARG A 9 8.04 12.74 -1.60
C ARG A 9 7.41 12.17 -2.86
N MET A 10 6.53 11.18 -2.68
CA MET A 10 5.69 10.65 -3.76
C MET A 10 4.46 11.55 -3.92
N VAL A 11 4.30 12.20 -5.07
CA VAL A 11 3.09 12.96 -5.42
C VAL A 11 2.28 12.09 -6.38
N MET A 12 1.12 11.62 -5.95
CA MET A 12 0.13 10.96 -6.83
C MET A 12 -0.83 12.02 -7.36
N ASP A 13 -0.81 12.29 -8.67
CA ASP A 13 -1.85 13.10 -9.32
C ASP A 13 -3.08 12.22 -9.58
N GLY A 14 -4.22 12.63 -9.03
CA GLY A 14 -5.45 11.87 -8.99
C GLY A 14 -6.30 12.09 -10.25
N ARG A 15 -5.98 11.42 -11.36
CA ARG A 15 -6.88 11.36 -12.52
C ARG A 15 -7.04 9.95 -13.12
N SER A 16 -8.28 9.47 -13.01
CA SER A 16 -8.97 8.43 -13.80
C SER A 16 -8.33 7.05 -13.92
N CYS A 17 -8.77 6.16 -13.04
CA CYS A 17 -8.86 4.72 -13.26
C CYS A 17 -9.92 4.45 -14.34
N LEU A 18 -9.50 4.06 -15.55
CA LEU A 18 -10.22 3.25 -16.56
C LEU A 18 -9.64 3.52 -17.96
N ARG A 19 -8.53 2.86 -18.30
CA ARG A 19 -8.20 2.41 -19.67
C ARG A 19 -6.99 1.47 -19.59
N ARG A 20 -7.09 0.34 -20.28
CA ARG A 20 -6.01 -0.65 -20.43
C ARG A 20 -4.84 0.02 -21.17
N GLY A 21 -3.64 -0.07 -20.61
CA GLY A 21 -2.40 0.49 -21.17
C GLY A 21 -1.83 1.66 -20.36
N LEU A 22 -1.33 1.39 -19.16
CA LEU A 22 -0.65 2.39 -18.32
C LEU A 22 0.87 2.32 -18.58
N SER A 23 1.34 3.11 -19.54
CA SER A 23 2.76 3.42 -19.70
C SER A 23 3.12 4.57 -18.75
N TRP A 24 4.14 4.38 -17.91
CA TRP A 24 4.69 5.41 -17.03
C TRP A 24 6.15 5.68 -17.39
N VAL A 25 6.60 6.93 -17.26
CA VAL A 25 7.99 7.33 -17.42
C VAL A 25 8.45 7.98 -16.12
N ALA A 26 9.52 7.46 -15.53
CA ALA A 26 10.14 8.02 -14.33
C ALA A 26 11.60 8.37 -14.62
N LYS A 27 12.06 9.54 -14.13
CA LYS A 27 13.46 9.97 -14.21
C LYS A 27 14.13 9.79 -12.85
N LEU A 28 15.15 8.95 -12.79
CA LEU A 28 15.96 8.72 -11.58
C LEU A 28 17.09 9.76 -11.55
N LYS A 29 16.95 10.78 -10.70
CA LYS A 29 18.04 11.73 -10.40
C LYS A 29 18.91 11.21 -9.26
N HIS A 30 19.83 10.30 -9.59
CA HIS A 30 21.05 10.10 -8.80
C HIS A 30 22.27 10.21 -9.74
N GLN A 31 23.44 10.54 -9.20
CA GLN A 31 24.65 11.06 -9.87
C GLN A 31 25.37 10.03 -10.78
N LYS A 32 24.63 9.36 -11.67
CA LYS A 32 25.02 8.74 -12.94
C LYS A 32 23.71 8.38 -13.63
N ALA A 33 23.19 9.36 -14.35
CA ALA A 33 21.78 9.47 -14.70
C ALA A 33 21.29 8.30 -15.55
N TYR A 34 20.32 7.60 -14.99
CA TYR A 34 19.48 6.65 -15.67
C TYR A 34 18.33 7.47 -16.31
N ASN A 35 18.34 7.61 -17.63
CA ASN A 35 17.68 8.76 -18.26
C ASN A 35 16.22 8.53 -18.65
N ASP A 36 15.78 7.29 -18.90
CA ASP A 36 14.39 6.99 -19.26
C ASP A 36 14.07 5.48 -19.10
N THR A 37 13.19 5.12 -18.16
CA THR A 37 12.56 3.79 -18.11
C THR A 37 11.26 3.86 -18.90
N LYS A 38 11.20 3.27 -20.09
CA LYS A 38 9.98 3.25 -20.92
C LYS A 38 9.40 1.85 -21.04
N ARG A 39 8.80 1.25 -20.01
CA ARG A 39 8.29 -0.14 -20.12
C ARG A 39 7.11 -0.52 -19.23
N GLU A 40 6.57 -1.70 -19.51
CA GLU A 40 5.55 -2.42 -18.77
C GLU A 40 6.04 -2.80 -17.36
N TRP A 41 5.38 -2.26 -16.34
CA TRP A 41 5.69 -2.54 -14.93
C TRP A 41 5.49 -4.02 -14.55
N ASN A 42 4.66 -4.75 -15.30
CA ASN A 42 4.32 -6.16 -15.12
C ASN A 42 5.07 -7.11 -16.07
N GLY A 43 6.11 -6.62 -16.74
CA GLY A 43 6.84 -7.35 -17.76
C GLY A 43 8.34 -7.11 -17.67
N LEU A 44 8.94 -6.83 -18.81
CA LEU A 44 10.36 -6.53 -18.89
C LEU A 44 10.57 -5.03 -18.68
N ILE A 45 11.33 -4.68 -17.66
CA ILE A 45 11.76 -3.31 -17.38
C ILE A 45 13.16 -3.17 -17.95
N TYR A 46 13.39 -2.16 -18.77
CA TYR A 46 14.70 -1.91 -19.37
C TYR A 46 15.19 -0.54 -18.96
N ALA A 47 16.50 -0.51 -18.94
CA ALA A 47 17.33 0.53 -18.50
C ALA A 47 17.95 1.32 -19.69
N LYS A 48 17.69 2.63 -19.88
CA LYS A 48 18.56 3.51 -20.68
C LYS A 48 19.68 4.21 -19.86
N ARG A 49 20.94 3.98 -20.25
CA ARG A 49 22.12 4.74 -19.76
C ARG A 49 22.80 5.40 -20.96
N GLY A 50 22.77 6.74 -21.03
CA GLY A 50 23.22 7.45 -22.23
C GLY A 50 22.31 7.14 -23.41
N ASP A 51 22.88 6.56 -24.48
CA ASP A 51 22.15 6.07 -25.66
C ASP A 51 21.93 4.55 -25.69
N GLU A 52 22.53 3.81 -24.77
CA GLU A 52 22.39 2.35 -24.69
C GLU A 52 21.19 1.95 -23.84
N GLU A 53 20.38 1.02 -24.35
CA GLU A 53 19.28 0.39 -23.63
C GLU A 53 19.64 -1.06 -23.26
N PHE A 54 19.47 -1.44 -22.00
CA PHE A 54 19.75 -2.78 -21.48
C PHE A 54 18.61 -3.32 -20.60
N LEU A 55 18.43 -4.63 -20.49
CA LEU A 55 17.40 -5.19 -19.62
C LEU A 55 17.73 -4.93 -18.13
N PHE A 56 16.84 -4.24 -17.41
CA PHE A 56 17.02 -3.91 -15.99
C PHE A 56 16.46 -5.01 -15.09
N SER A 57 15.23 -5.43 -15.35
CA SER A 57 14.55 -6.44 -14.55
C SER A 57 13.46 -7.13 -15.37
N ASP A 58 13.51 -8.44 -15.41
CA ASP A 58 12.36 -9.26 -15.80
C ASP A 58 11.53 -9.53 -14.53
N VAL A 59 10.32 -8.98 -14.48
CA VAL A 59 9.41 -9.16 -13.35
C VAL A 59 8.78 -10.56 -13.36
N LYS A 60 8.52 -11.13 -14.54
CA LYS A 60 7.88 -12.45 -14.68
C LYS A 60 8.82 -13.60 -14.37
N ALA A 61 10.12 -13.41 -14.58
CA ALA A 61 11.13 -14.41 -14.24
C ALA A 61 11.42 -14.51 -12.74
N LYS A 62 10.99 -13.53 -11.92
CA LYS A 62 11.25 -13.55 -10.47
C LYS A 62 10.21 -14.41 -9.75
N PRO A 63 10.63 -15.24 -8.78
CA PRO A 63 9.69 -16.03 -7.99
C PRO A 63 8.86 -15.12 -7.07
N ASP A 64 7.57 -15.41 -6.97
CA ASP A 64 6.66 -14.73 -6.06
C ASP A 64 6.91 -15.16 -4.61
N VAL A 65 7.37 -14.22 -3.79
CA VAL A 65 7.51 -14.43 -2.34
C VAL A 65 6.24 -13.99 -1.63
N LYS A 66 5.52 -14.94 -1.03
CA LYS A 66 4.29 -14.66 -0.29
C LYS A 66 4.63 -14.05 1.08
N LYS A 67 3.83 -13.06 1.50
CA LYS A 67 3.91 -12.52 2.86
C LYS A 67 3.44 -13.57 3.88
N GLU A 68 4.27 -13.84 4.87
CA GLU A 68 3.89 -14.63 6.04
C GLU A 68 2.95 -13.82 6.95
N CYS A 69 1.91 -14.47 7.47
CA CYS A 69 0.94 -13.86 8.37
C CYS A 69 0.48 -14.90 9.38
N VAL A 70 0.18 -14.44 10.60
CA VAL A 70 -0.40 -15.30 11.64
C VAL A 70 -1.79 -15.82 11.21
N PRO A 71 -2.21 -17.00 11.70
CA PRO A 71 -3.53 -17.57 11.40
C PRO A 71 -4.67 -16.63 11.76
N VAL A 72 -5.75 -16.62 10.96
CA VAL A 72 -6.90 -15.72 11.15
C VAL A 72 -7.55 -15.85 12.53
N ALA A 73 -7.52 -17.04 13.14
CA ALA A 73 -8.05 -17.28 14.48
C ALA A 73 -7.28 -16.53 15.58
N GLN A 74 -5.98 -16.26 15.36
CA GLN A 74 -5.11 -15.56 16.31
C GLN A 74 -5.03 -14.04 16.07
N GLN A 75 -5.53 -13.57 14.93
CA GLN A 75 -5.57 -12.14 14.61
C GLN A 75 -6.59 -11.39 15.46
N ALA A 76 -6.36 -10.12 15.74
CA ALA A 76 -7.36 -9.25 16.38
C ALA A 76 -8.54 -8.92 15.44
N ASP A 77 -9.68 -8.54 16.00
CA ASP A 77 -10.91 -8.30 15.23
C ASP A 77 -10.79 -7.17 14.18
N ASN A 78 -9.89 -6.22 14.41
CA ASN A 78 -9.62 -5.09 13.51
C ASN A 78 -8.50 -5.38 12.49
N GLU A 79 -7.85 -6.54 12.56
CA GLU A 79 -6.85 -6.94 11.56
C GLU A 79 -7.50 -7.30 10.23
N SER A 80 -6.84 -6.94 9.13
CA SER A 80 -7.44 -6.97 7.80
C SER A 80 -7.96 -8.36 7.39
N ARG A 81 -7.19 -9.44 7.59
CA ARG A 81 -7.67 -10.77 7.14
C ARG A 81 -8.85 -11.26 7.98
N ARG A 82 -8.83 -11.03 9.30
CA ARG A 82 -9.96 -11.38 10.18
C ARG A 82 -11.20 -10.53 9.92
N LEU A 83 -11.05 -9.22 9.77
CA LEU A 83 -12.15 -8.29 9.53
C LEU A 83 -12.87 -8.60 8.21
N TRP A 84 -12.10 -8.83 7.13
CA TRP A 84 -12.64 -9.03 5.78
C TRP A 84 -12.93 -10.50 5.42
N ARG A 85 -12.69 -11.46 6.34
CA ARG A 85 -12.77 -12.91 6.07
C ARG A 85 -14.05 -13.37 5.39
N HIS A 86 -15.19 -12.80 5.78
CA HIS A 86 -16.50 -13.18 5.24
C HIS A 86 -16.71 -12.64 3.83
N VAL A 87 -16.20 -11.44 3.55
CA VAL A 87 -16.23 -10.84 2.22
C VAL A 87 -15.34 -11.63 1.27
N THR A 88 -14.10 -11.92 1.68
CA THR A 88 -13.16 -12.67 0.84
C THR A 88 -13.60 -14.10 0.61
N ALA A 89 -14.15 -14.79 1.63
CA ALA A 89 -14.71 -16.14 1.46
C ALA A 89 -15.92 -16.14 0.51
N ALA A 90 -16.82 -15.16 0.63
CA ALA A 90 -17.95 -15.04 -0.29
C ALA A 90 -17.51 -14.75 -1.73
N LEU A 91 -16.52 -13.87 -1.93
CA LEU A 91 -15.94 -13.60 -3.26
C LEU A 91 -15.24 -14.82 -3.85
N PHE A 92 -14.53 -15.60 -3.02
CA PHE A 92 -13.90 -16.84 -3.46
C PHE A 92 -14.91 -17.87 -3.98
N HIS A 93 -16.12 -17.89 -3.41
CA HIS A 93 -17.23 -18.74 -3.85
C HIS A 93 -18.20 -18.05 -4.82
N ASP A 94 -17.83 -16.89 -5.37
CA ASP A 94 -18.64 -16.08 -6.29
C ASP A 94 -20.04 -15.71 -5.76
N LYS A 95 -20.20 -15.63 -4.44
CA LYS A 95 -21.45 -15.26 -3.75
C LYS A 95 -21.53 -13.75 -3.53
N ILE A 96 -21.75 -13.01 -4.60
CA ILE A 96 -21.73 -11.53 -4.61
C ILE A 96 -22.70 -10.89 -3.61
N ASN A 97 -23.91 -11.45 -3.48
CA ASN A 97 -24.92 -10.94 -2.55
C ASN A 97 -24.44 -11.03 -1.09
N ILE A 98 -23.81 -12.15 -0.72
CA ILE A 98 -23.27 -12.36 0.64
C ILE A 98 -22.08 -11.43 0.88
N ALA A 99 -21.17 -11.32 -0.09
CA ALA A 99 -20.03 -10.41 0.00
C ALA A 99 -20.47 -8.95 0.21
N SER A 100 -21.52 -8.52 -0.50
CA SER A 100 -22.08 -7.18 -0.42
C SER A 100 -22.72 -6.91 0.95
N SER A 101 -23.51 -7.85 1.47
CA SER A 101 -24.08 -7.75 2.82
C SER A 101 -23.01 -7.71 3.91
N ALA A 102 -21.98 -8.56 3.82
CA ALA A 102 -20.87 -8.58 4.76
C ALA A 102 -20.07 -7.26 4.72
N LYS A 103 -19.76 -6.74 3.52
CA LYS A 103 -19.11 -5.43 3.33
C LYS A 103 -19.95 -4.31 3.95
N ARG A 104 -21.25 -4.29 3.65
CA ARG A 104 -22.18 -3.28 4.18
C ARG A 104 -22.21 -3.29 5.71
N TRP A 105 -22.20 -4.47 6.33
CA TRP A 105 -22.17 -4.60 7.78
C TRP A 105 -20.87 -4.02 8.38
N ILE A 106 -19.70 -4.31 7.79
CA ILE A 106 -18.41 -3.75 8.24
C ILE A 106 -18.43 -2.21 8.15
N GLU A 107 -18.86 -1.67 7.01
CA GLU A 107 -18.90 -0.22 6.79
C GLU A 107 -19.92 0.49 7.67
N GLN A 108 -21.07 -0.14 7.94
CA GLN A 108 -22.07 0.41 8.84
C GLN A 108 -21.53 0.50 10.26
N ARG A 109 -20.87 -0.55 10.74
CA ARG A 109 -20.21 -0.53 12.05
C ARG A 109 -19.18 0.61 12.17
N GLN A 110 -18.42 0.87 11.10
CA GLN A 110 -17.47 1.99 11.09
C GLN A 110 -18.18 3.35 11.10
N ARG A 111 -19.28 3.51 10.36
CA ARG A 111 -20.11 4.73 10.39
C ARG A 111 -20.68 5.00 11.78
N ASP A 112 -21.22 3.96 12.42
CA ASP A 112 -21.80 4.07 13.76
C ASP A 112 -20.73 4.41 14.80
N GLU A 113 -19.53 3.84 14.68
CA GLU A 113 -18.42 4.14 15.57
C GLU A 113 -17.92 5.58 15.42
N VAL A 114 -17.83 6.09 14.19
CA VAL A 114 -17.49 7.50 13.92
C VAL A 114 -18.56 8.42 14.50
N LYS A 115 -19.86 8.10 14.32
CA LYS A 115 -20.96 8.87 14.89
C LYS A 115 -20.86 8.94 16.41
N ARG A 116 -20.64 7.79 17.07
CA ARG A 116 -20.46 7.72 18.52
C ARG A 116 -19.27 8.57 19.01
N ARG A 117 -18.14 8.55 18.30
CA ARG A 117 -16.97 9.38 18.63
C ARG A 117 -17.25 10.88 18.53
N LEU A 118 -18.01 11.29 17.50
CA LEU A 118 -18.41 12.68 17.33
C LEU A 118 -19.32 13.14 18.48
N GLU A 119 -20.27 12.30 18.87
CA GLU A 119 -21.18 12.56 20.00
C GLU A 119 -20.44 12.63 21.34
N SER A 120 -19.45 11.75 21.57
CA SER A 120 -18.62 11.74 22.77
C SER A 120 -17.50 12.79 22.77
N LYS A 121 -17.33 13.54 21.67
CA LYS A 121 -16.20 14.48 21.43
C LYS A 121 -14.82 13.83 21.57
N GLU A 122 -14.73 12.53 21.29
CA GLU A 122 -13.48 11.78 21.35
C GLU A 122 -12.68 11.95 20.04
N THR A 123 -11.40 12.24 20.15
CA THR A 123 -10.50 12.33 19.00
C THR A 123 -10.02 10.95 18.57
N TRP A 124 -9.99 10.70 17.26
CA TRP A 124 -9.44 9.45 16.73
C TRP A 124 -7.93 9.39 16.96
N ALA A 125 -7.48 8.36 17.66
CA ALA A 125 -6.07 8.06 17.89
C ALA A 125 -5.68 6.75 17.16
N SER A 126 -4.60 6.79 16.39
CA SER A 126 -4.05 5.62 15.72
C SER A 126 -3.30 4.72 16.71
N GLN A 127 -3.49 3.40 16.59
CA GLN A 127 -2.89 2.44 17.52
C GLN A 127 -1.37 2.35 17.34
N LEU A 128 -0.88 2.32 16.10
CA LEU A 128 0.52 2.01 15.78
C LEU A 128 1.36 3.21 15.33
N PHE A 129 0.70 4.30 14.91
CA PHE A 129 1.37 5.46 14.33
C PHE A 129 0.94 6.73 15.05
N ASP A 130 1.90 7.60 15.34
CA ASP A 130 1.65 8.96 15.82
C ASP A 130 1.80 9.96 14.68
N LYS A 131 0.96 11.00 14.73
CA LYS A 131 1.00 12.08 13.75
C LYS A 131 1.90 13.20 14.28
N ASN A 132 3.10 13.32 13.73
CA ASN A 132 3.95 14.50 13.93
C ASN A 132 3.52 15.61 12.96
N GLN A 133 4.16 16.79 13.06
CA GLN A 133 3.81 17.97 12.27
C GLN A 133 3.80 17.73 10.75
N GLU A 134 4.66 16.84 10.24
CA GLU A 134 4.82 16.61 8.79
C GLU A 134 4.69 15.13 8.36
N ALA A 135 4.73 14.18 9.29
CA ALA A 135 4.79 12.76 8.96
C ALA A 135 4.13 11.86 10.01
N TRP A 136 3.73 10.67 9.57
CA TRP A 136 3.33 9.59 10.47
C TRP A 136 4.56 8.82 10.91
N VAL A 137 4.78 8.72 12.22
CA VAL A 137 5.91 8.00 12.81
C VAL A 137 5.38 6.72 13.44
N TYR A 138 6.03 5.60 13.14
CA TYR A 138 5.72 4.32 13.77
C TYR A 138 6.21 4.31 15.22
N LYS A 139 5.32 3.99 16.17
CA LYS A 139 5.60 4.05 17.60
C LYS A 139 6.80 3.20 18.03
N ASN A 140 6.98 2.04 17.40
CA ASN A 140 8.07 1.12 17.71
C ASN A 140 9.17 1.18 16.65
N SER A 141 9.55 2.39 16.21
CA SER A 141 10.60 2.58 15.20
C SER A 141 11.89 1.88 15.61
N LEU A 142 12.59 1.30 14.63
CA LEU A 142 13.85 0.61 14.85
C LEU A 142 14.98 1.58 15.25
N ASP A 143 14.88 2.85 14.83
CA ASP A 143 15.87 3.89 15.13
C ASP A 143 15.97 4.22 16.64
N HIS A 144 14.96 3.85 17.43
CA HIS A 144 14.86 4.17 18.86
C HIS A 144 15.06 2.95 19.77
N ARG A 145 15.49 1.80 19.24
CA ARG A 145 15.81 0.63 20.04
C ARG A 145 17.26 0.72 20.52
N SER A 146 17.44 0.90 21.84
CA SER A 146 18.73 0.82 22.55
C SER A 146 19.32 -0.58 22.54
#